data_AF-A0A7W1PDW7-F1
#
_entry.id   AF-A0A7W1PDW7-F1
#
_cell.length_a   1.000
_cell.length_b   1.000
_cell.length_c   1.000
_cell.angle_alpha   90.00
_cell.angle_beta   90.00
_cell.angle_gamma   90.00
#
_symmetry.space_group_name_H-M   'P 1'
#
loop_
_entity.id
_entity.type
_entity.pdbx_description
1 polymer ?
#
loop_
_entity_poly.entity_id
_entity_poly.type
_entity_poly.pdbx_seq_one_letter_code
_entity_poly.pdbx_strand_id
1 'polypeptide(L)'
;TATLGTADDQQKVESVDGEVWKRFMLHYNFPPFSVGEVKFLRGPGRREIGHGALAERALAPMMPAEEVFPYTVRVVSDILESNGSSSMATICGGSLSMMDAGVPLKAPVAGMAMGLVMNEETGKFAVLSDIAGAEDHYGDMDFKVAGTATGITALQMDIKVSGVTMEIMRNALEQARKGRLHILEKMQETLAQSRNDVSRHAPRIVTIRIPVDKIRDVIGPGGKMIRSIIERTGVKIDVEDDGRVNVASADEASAAKAIGIIQELTATPELNKTYMGKVQRITDFGAFIEIMAGVDGLLHVSEIAHYRVKEVRDELKEGDQVMVKVINIDPSGKVRLSRKALIAPPEGAQGKPAEVGKGEGR
;
A
#
# COMPACT_ATOMS: atom_id res chain seq x y z
N THR A 1 3.04 -15.47 13.99
CA THR A 1 1.73 -14.92 13.60
C THR A 1 1.91 -13.62 12.85
N ALA A 2 1.14 -13.39 11.79
CA ALA A 2 1.11 -12.14 11.03
C ALA A 2 -0.28 -11.51 11.13
N THR A 3 -0.32 -10.20 11.33
CA THR A 3 -1.54 -9.39 11.45
C THR A 3 -1.47 -8.24 10.46
N LEU A 4 -2.56 -8.03 9.73
CA LEU A 4 -2.70 -6.94 8.76
C LEU A 4 -3.54 -5.82 9.37
N GLY A 5 -3.07 -4.59 9.21
CA GLY A 5 -3.71 -3.38 9.69
C GLY A 5 -3.73 -2.27 8.64
N THR A 6 -4.30 -1.14 9.03
CA THR A 6 -4.45 0.09 8.25
C THR A 6 -3.32 1.08 8.53
N ALA A 7 -3.32 2.25 7.88
CA ALA A 7 -2.35 3.31 8.13
C ALA A 7 -2.32 3.76 9.61
N ASP A 8 -3.48 3.79 10.28
CA ASP A 8 -3.58 4.10 11.72
C ASP A 8 -2.77 3.15 12.62
N ASP A 9 -2.55 1.92 12.16
CA ASP A 9 -1.85 0.88 12.92
C ASP A 9 -0.33 0.95 12.75
N GLN A 10 0.18 1.90 11.95
CA GLN A 10 1.60 2.13 11.80
C GLN A 10 2.21 2.65 13.11
N GLN A 11 3.44 2.21 13.40
CA GLN A 11 4.14 2.68 14.58
C GLN A 11 4.88 3.98 14.27
N LYS A 12 4.48 5.07 14.93
CA LYS A 12 5.28 6.29 14.98
C LYS A 12 6.52 6.05 15.85
N VAL A 13 7.70 6.26 15.28
CA VAL A 13 8.99 6.21 15.96
C VAL A 13 9.58 7.61 15.98
N GLU A 14 9.60 8.22 17.15
CA GLU A 14 10.26 9.50 17.40
C GLU A 14 11.69 9.22 17.87
N SER A 15 12.66 9.60 17.04
CA SER A 15 14.08 9.39 17.29
C SER A 15 14.87 10.69 17.14
N VAL A 16 16.15 10.66 17.48
CA VAL A 16 17.05 11.82 17.29
C VAL A 16 17.17 12.20 15.81
N ASP A 17 17.07 11.21 14.91
CA ASP A 17 17.13 11.41 13.46
C ASP A 17 15.82 11.93 12.86
N GLY A 18 14.77 12.09 13.68
CA GLY A 18 13.45 12.55 13.28
C GLY A 18 12.34 11.53 13.52
N GLU A 19 11.18 11.83 12.95
CA GLU A 19 9.98 11.00 13.04
C GLU A 19 9.89 10.05 11.83
N VAL A 20 9.67 8.76 12.10
CA VAL A 20 9.49 7.74 11.07
C VAL A 20 8.24 6.93 11.38
N TRP A 21 7.44 6.64 10.36
CA TRP A 21 6.30 5.74 10.45
C TRP A 21 6.69 4.35 9.96
N LYS A 22 6.60 3.36 10.85
CA LYS A 22 6.90 1.96 10.54
C LYS A 22 5.64 1.21 10.11
N ARG A 23 5.62 0.81 8.85
CA ARG A 23 4.59 -0.06 8.25
C ARG A 23 4.84 -1.55 8.49
N PHE A 24 6.09 -1.95 8.70
CA PHE A 24 6.44 -3.33 9.06
C PHE A 24 7.02 -3.36 10.47
N MET A 25 6.46 -4.23 11.32
CA MET A 25 6.87 -4.40 12.70
C MET A 25 7.08 -5.87 12.99
N LEU A 26 8.16 -6.20 13.70
CA LEU A 26 8.39 -7.55 14.20
C LEU A 26 8.62 -7.51 15.71
N HIS A 27 7.72 -8.17 16.44
CA HIS A 27 7.86 -8.39 17.88
C HIS A 27 8.27 -9.84 18.14
N TYR A 28 9.25 -10.01 19.00
CA TYR A 28 9.81 -11.29 19.37
C TYR A 28 9.64 -11.46 20.88
N ASN A 29 9.04 -12.58 21.29
CA ASN A 29 8.79 -12.92 22.68
C ASN A 29 9.52 -14.22 23.02
N PHE A 30 10.23 -14.23 24.15
CA PHE A 30 10.94 -15.40 24.64
C PHE A 30 10.46 -15.78 26.04
N PRO A 31 9.30 -16.44 26.15
CA PRO A 31 8.73 -16.77 27.44
C PRO A 31 9.62 -17.79 28.18
N PRO A 32 9.69 -17.75 29.53
CA PRO A 32 10.58 -18.61 30.32
C PRO A 32 10.34 -20.11 30.12
N PHE A 33 9.09 -20.51 29.85
CA PHE A 33 8.75 -21.91 29.62
C PHE A 33 9.41 -22.49 28.36
N SER A 34 9.84 -21.64 27.41
CA SER A 34 10.49 -22.09 26.17
C SER A 34 11.82 -22.80 26.39
N VAL A 35 12.42 -22.59 27.56
CA VAL A 35 13.65 -23.26 28.03
C VAL A 35 13.40 -24.08 29.30
N GLY A 36 12.13 -24.33 29.65
CA GLY A 36 11.75 -25.08 30.84
C GLY A 36 11.95 -24.33 32.17
N GLU A 37 12.08 -23.01 32.15
CA GLU A 37 12.28 -22.19 33.34
C GLU A 37 10.99 -21.52 33.81
N VAL A 38 10.96 -21.11 35.09
CA VAL A 38 9.88 -20.31 35.68
C VAL A 38 10.43 -18.95 36.08
N LYS A 39 9.96 -17.87 35.43
CA LYS A 39 10.32 -16.49 35.73
C LYS A 39 9.09 -15.58 35.61
N PHE A 40 9.16 -14.39 36.22
CA PHE A 40 8.12 -13.38 36.06
C PHE A 40 8.05 -12.89 34.61
N LEU A 41 6.84 -12.82 34.05
CA LEU A 41 6.59 -12.19 32.77
C LEU A 41 6.62 -10.65 32.95
N ARG A 42 7.65 -10.02 32.39
CA ARG A 42 7.79 -8.55 32.31
C ARG A 42 7.75 -8.12 30.84
N GLY A 43 7.91 -6.83 30.59
CA GLY A 43 8.13 -6.34 29.22
C GLY A 43 9.42 -6.90 28.59
N PRO A 44 9.58 -6.78 27.27
CA PRO A 44 10.68 -7.40 26.54
C PRO A 44 12.04 -6.85 26.98
N GLY A 45 12.99 -7.73 27.21
CA GLY A 45 14.39 -7.42 27.51
C GLY A 45 15.21 -7.06 26.27
N ARG A 46 16.45 -6.62 26.48
CA ARG A 46 17.35 -6.21 25.39
C ARG A 46 17.59 -7.30 24.34
N ARG A 47 17.71 -8.56 24.76
CA ARG A 47 17.94 -9.69 23.84
C ARG A 47 16.73 -9.95 22.95
N GLU A 48 15.52 -9.85 23.51
CA GLU A 48 14.28 -10.03 22.75
C GLU A 48 14.11 -8.93 21.70
N ILE A 49 14.35 -7.67 22.08
CA ILE A 49 14.37 -6.54 21.14
C ILE A 49 15.45 -6.72 20.07
N GLY A 50 16.66 -7.16 20.45
CA GLY A 50 17.76 -7.39 19.51
C GLY A 50 17.47 -8.51 18.50
N HIS A 51 16.91 -9.63 18.96
CA HIS A 51 16.50 -10.73 18.08
C HIS A 51 15.34 -10.30 17.16
N GLY A 52 14.37 -9.55 17.69
CA GLY A 52 13.29 -8.98 16.90
C GLY A 52 13.82 -8.05 15.80
N ALA A 53 14.73 -7.15 16.13
CA ALA A 53 15.35 -6.24 15.18
C ALA A 53 16.19 -6.96 14.12
N LEU A 54 16.91 -8.03 14.47
CA LEU A 54 17.63 -8.86 13.50
C LEU A 54 16.67 -9.50 12.49
N ALA A 55 15.57 -10.09 12.98
CA ALA A 55 14.59 -10.71 12.13
C ALA A 55 13.84 -9.70 11.26
N GLU A 56 13.50 -8.52 11.81
CA GLU A 56 12.88 -7.42 11.07
C GLU A 56 13.80 -6.98 9.92
N ARG A 57 15.08 -6.76 10.20
CA ARG A 57 16.09 -6.39 9.17
C ARG A 57 16.25 -7.45 8.08
N ALA A 58 16.13 -8.73 8.44
CA ALA A 58 16.24 -9.82 7.48
C ALA A 58 15.02 -9.92 6.53
N LEU A 59 13.83 -9.58 7.02
CA LEU A 59 12.58 -9.70 6.27
C LEU A 59 12.19 -8.41 5.52
N ALA A 60 12.52 -7.24 6.07
CA ALA A 60 12.16 -5.93 5.51
C ALA A 60 12.53 -5.75 4.02
N PRO A 61 13.70 -6.19 3.51
CA PRO A 61 14.04 -6.05 2.09
C PRO A 61 13.08 -6.77 1.14
N MET A 62 12.44 -7.84 1.63
CA MET A 62 11.49 -8.66 0.86
C MET A 62 10.06 -8.15 0.93
N MET A 63 9.78 -7.14 1.77
CA MET A 63 8.46 -6.54 1.84
C MET A 63 8.10 -5.86 0.50
N PRO A 64 6.85 -6.02 0.04
CA PRO A 64 6.34 -5.31 -1.12
C PRO A 64 6.28 -3.80 -0.85
N ALA A 65 6.29 -3.01 -1.92
CA ALA A 65 6.03 -1.58 -1.84
C ALA A 65 4.58 -1.32 -1.38
N GLU A 66 4.32 -0.13 -0.85
CA GLU A 66 3.00 0.24 -0.31
C GLU A 66 1.93 0.30 -1.40
N GLU A 67 2.31 0.69 -2.60
CA GLU A 67 1.47 0.70 -3.80
C GLU A 67 0.93 -0.68 -4.14
N VAL A 68 1.72 -1.73 -3.84
CA VAL A 68 1.39 -3.13 -4.19
C VAL A 68 0.62 -3.79 -3.05
N PHE A 69 0.94 -3.44 -1.81
CA PHE A 69 0.34 -4.05 -0.64
C PHE A 69 0.14 -2.97 0.44
N PRO A 70 -0.99 -2.24 0.43
CA PRO A 70 -1.21 -1.04 1.24
C PRO A 70 -1.59 -1.37 2.70
N TYR A 71 -0.95 -2.39 3.29
CA TYR A 71 -1.19 -2.83 4.65
C TYR A 71 -0.02 -2.50 5.56
N THR A 72 -0.36 -2.20 6.80
CA THR A 72 0.57 -2.34 7.91
C THR A 72 0.67 -3.81 8.29
N VAL A 73 1.89 -4.32 8.43
CA VAL A 73 2.14 -5.73 8.74
C VAL A 73 2.85 -5.83 10.07
N ARG A 74 2.20 -6.50 11.03
CA ARG A 74 2.80 -6.85 12.32
C ARG A 74 3.04 -8.34 12.39
N VAL A 75 4.28 -8.74 12.61
CA VAL A 75 4.65 -10.11 12.92
C VAL A 75 4.93 -10.22 14.42
N VAL A 76 4.33 -11.22 15.06
CA VAL A 76 4.67 -11.61 16.44
C VAL A 76 5.21 -13.03 16.39
N SER A 77 6.42 -13.21 16.90
CA SER A 77 7.07 -14.51 17.05
C SER A 77 7.12 -14.88 18.52
N ASP A 78 6.32 -15.87 18.89
CA ASP A 78 6.30 -16.44 20.23
C ASP A 78 7.14 -17.72 20.23
N ILE A 79 8.29 -17.69 20.91
CA ILE A 79 9.15 -18.85 20.99
C ILE A 79 8.58 -19.82 22.02
N LEU A 80 8.11 -20.97 21.55
CA LEU A 80 7.52 -21.98 22.43
C LEU A 80 8.55 -22.98 22.95
N GLU A 81 9.64 -23.16 22.22
CA GLU A 81 10.76 -24.05 22.54
C GLU A 81 12.05 -23.44 22.01
N SER A 82 13.16 -23.60 22.74
CA SER A 82 14.45 -23.08 22.32
C SER A 82 15.61 -23.95 22.78
N ASN A 83 16.23 -24.66 21.83
CA ASN A 83 17.52 -25.30 22.01
C ASN A 83 18.56 -24.87 20.96
N GLY A 84 18.20 -23.96 20.06
CA GLY A 84 19.05 -23.40 19.01
C GLY A 84 18.69 -21.95 18.75
N SER A 85 19.01 -21.44 17.56
CA SER A 85 18.75 -20.03 17.24
C SER A 85 17.27 -19.75 16.92
N SER A 86 16.50 -19.46 17.97
CA SER A 86 15.12 -18.98 17.88
C SER A 86 14.96 -17.69 17.06
N SER A 87 16.02 -16.87 16.97
CA SER A 87 16.05 -15.69 16.10
C SER A 87 16.00 -16.05 14.61
N MET A 88 16.67 -17.14 14.20
CA MET A 88 16.63 -17.63 12.81
C MET A 88 15.31 -18.35 12.53
N ALA A 89 14.82 -19.13 13.50
CA ALA A 89 13.48 -19.72 13.43
C ALA A 89 12.39 -18.65 13.25
N THR A 90 12.54 -17.49 13.89
CA THR A 90 11.64 -16.34 13.74
C THR A 90 11.63 -15.79 12.30
N ILE A 91 12.76 -15.78 11.61
CA ILE A 91 12.83 -15.33 10.21
C ILE A 91 12.08 -16.32 9.32
N CYS A 92 12.35 -17.62 9.47
CA CYS A 92 11.67 -18.67 8.70
C CYS A 92 10.14 -18.65 8.95
N GLY A 93 9.74 -18.65 10.21
CA GLY A 93 8.33 -18.59 10.62
C GLY A 93 7.66 -17.27 10.23
N GLY A 94 8.36 -16.15 10.30
CA GLY A 94 7.89 -14.85 9.85
C GLY A 94 7.64 -14.82 8.34
N SER A 95 8.58 -15.35 7.54
CA SER A 95 8.42 -15.48 6.08
C SER A 95 7.18 -16.32 5.75
N LEU A 96 7.05 -17.52 6.33
CA LEU A 96 5.90 -18.39 6.10
C LEU A 96 4.59 -17.74 6.56
N SER A 97 4.56 -17.13 7.74
CA SER A 97 3.36 -16.53 8.30
C SER A 97 2.90 -15.32 7.49
N MET A 98 3.81 -14.54 6.91
CA MET A 98 3.45 -13.43 6.01
C MET A 98 2.92 -13.95 4.68
N MET A 99 3.56 -14.97 4.10
CA MET A 99 3.08 -15.62 2.88
C MET A 99 1.68 -16.22 3.06
N ASP A 100 1.44 -16.88 4.20
CA ASP A 100 0.14 -17.45 4.56
C ASP A 100 -0.93 -16.36 4.78
N ALA A 101 -0.55 -15.20 5.31
CA ALA A 101 -1.43 -14.05 5.46
C ALA A 101 -1.73 -13.31 4.13
N GLY A 102 -1.15 -13.76 3.01
CA GLY A 102 -1.35 -13.15 1.69
C GLY A 102 -0.43 -11.97 1.39
N VAL A 103 0.64 -11.77 2.17
CA VAL A 103 1.65 -10.74 1.88
C VAL A 103 2.47 -11.17 0.66
N PRO A 104 2.51 -10.42 -0.44
CA PRO A 104 3.26 -10.77 -1.64
C PRO A 104 4.74 -10.43 -1.47
N LEU A 105 5.46 -11.26 -0.70
CA LEU A 105 6.91 -11.12 -0.53
C LEU A 105 7.63 -11.30 -1.87
N LYS A 106 8.69 -10.51 -2.09
CA LYS A 106 9.53 -10.64 -3.31
C LYS A 106 10.17 -12.03 -3.44
N ALA A 107 10.56 -12.62 -2.31
CA ALA A 107 11.06 -13.98 -2.20
C ALA A 107 10.98 -14.44 -0.72
N PRO A 108 10.86 -15.76 -0.46
CA PRO A 108 10.95 -16.30 0.89
C PRO A 108 12.35 -16.14 1.47
N VAL A 109 12.44 -15.94 2.78
CA VAL A 109 13.69 -15.75 3.52
C VAL A 109 13.83 -16.84 4.59
N ALA A 110 14.98 -17.51 4.61
CA ALA A 110 15.36 -18.39 5.71
C ALA A 110 16.56 -17.84 6.46
N GLY A 111 16.62 -18.15 7.75
CA GLY A 111 17.77 -17.93 8.61
C GLY A 111 18.45 -19.24 8.98
N MET A 112 19.76 -19.18 9.21
CA MET A 112 20.54 -20.29 9.75
C MET A 112 21.56 -19.77 10.76
N ALA A 113 21.73 -20.50 11.86
CA ALA A 113 22.78 -20.24 12.84
C ALA A 113 23.97 -21.16 12.60
N MET A 114 25.15 -20.61 12.80
CA MET A 114 26.41 -21.25 12.49
C MET A 114 27.37 -21.00 13.65
N GLY A 115 28.23 -21.97 13.91
CA GLY A 115 29.29 -21.87 14.91
C GLY A 115 30.65 -22.15 14.30
N LEU A 116 31.68 -21.76 15.03
CA LEU A 116 33.06 -22.13 14.76
C LEU A 116 33.68 -22.63 16.05
N VAL A 117 34.37 -23.75 15.97
CA VAL A 117 35.31 -24.21 17.00
C VAL A 117 36.69 -24.22 16.38
N MET A 118 37.66 -23.61 17.06
CA MET A 118 39.03 -23.46 16.59
C MET A 118 40.00 -23.76 17.71
N ASN A 119 41.04 -24.53 17.38
CA ASN A 119 42.17 -24.73 18.26
C ASN A 119 43.29 -23.77 17.83
N GLU A 120 43.51 -22.71 18.61
CA GLU A 120 44.49 -21.65 18.30
C GLU A 120 45.94 -22.19 18.19
N GLU A 121 46.30 -23.22 18.96
CA GLU A 121 47.64 -23.80 18.97
C GLU A 121 47.97 -24.59 17.69
N THR A 122 46.97 -25.29 17.15
CA THR A 122 47.14 -26.20 15.99
C THR A 122 46.59 -25.61 14.69
N GLY A 123 45.81 -24.53 14.75
CA GLY A 123 45.12 -23.91 13.61
C GLY A 123 43.98 -24.76 13.04
N LYS A 124 43.61 -25.88 13.67
CA LYS A 124 42.47 -26.71 13.25
C LYS A 124 41.16 -26.03 13.61
N PHE A 125 40.19 -26.08 12.70
CA PHE A 125 38.86 -25.53 12.94
C PHE A 125 37.76 -26.44 12.41
N ALA A 126 36.56 -26.29 12.96
CA ALA A 126 35.33 -26.92 12.50
C ALA A 126 34.21 -25.88 12.45
N VAL A 127 33.53 -25.80 11.30
CA VAL A 127 32.33 -24.97 11.15
C VAL A 127 31.11 -25.84 11.47
N LEU A 128 30.32 -25.40 12.45
CA LEU A 128 29.11 -26.06 12.88
C LEU A 128 27.89 -25.45 12.19
N SER A 129 26.95 -26.30 11.80
CA SER A 129 25.71 -25.91 11.12
C SER A 129 24.52 -26.17 12.01
N ASP A 130 23.64 -25.17 12.12
CA ASP A 130 22.43 -25.19 12.96
C ASP A 130 22.74 -25.50 14.43
N ILE A 131 23.57 -24.62 15.00
CA ILE A 131 24.12 -24.84 16.34
C ILE A 131 23.04 -24.90 17.43
N ALA A 132 23.23 -25.84 18.34
CA ALA A 132 22.52 -25.90 19.61
C ALA A 132 23.05 -24.85 20.60
N GLY A 133 22.28 -24.58 21.66
CA GLY A 133 22.66 -23.60 22.69
C GLY A 133 23.98 -23.96 23.40
N ALA A 134 24.28 -25.25 23.57
CA ALA A 134 25.56 -25.69 24.12
C ALA A 134 26.73 -25.39 23.16
N GLU A 135 26.54 -25.63 21.86
CA GLU A 135 27.56 -25.38 20.83
C GLU A 135 27.84 -23.87 20.67
N ASP A 136 26.82 -23.02 20.81
CA ASP A 136 26.98 -21.56 20.91
C ASP A 136 27.79 -21.18 22.16
N HIS A 137 27.42 -21.71 23.32
CA HIS A 137 28.07 -21.36 24.59
C HIS A 137 29.56 -21.70 24.59
N TYR A 138 29.93 -22.88 24.07
CA TYR A 138 31.32 -23.35 24.04
C TYR A 138 32.07 -23.01 22.74
N GLY A 139 31.39 -22.49 21.71
CA GLY A 139 31.99 -22.14 20.44
C GLY A 139 32.77 -20.82 20.50
N ASP A 140 33.78 -20.72 19.63
CA ASP A 140 34.73 -19.60 19.54
C ASP A 140 34.18 -18.42 18.71
N MET A 141 33.16 -18.68 17.90
CA MET A 141 32.40 -17.67 17.16
C MET A 141 31.02 -18.23 16.85
N ASP A 142 30.00 -17.37 16.96
CA ASP A 142 28.66 -17.63 16.45
C ASP A 142 28.29 -16.59 15.40
N PHE A 143 27.63 -17.05 14.34
CA PHE A 143 27.09 -16.13 13.35
C PHE A 143 25.78 -16.62 12.78
N LYS A 144 24.97 -15.65 12.40
CA LYS A 144 23.59 -15.84 11.97
C LYS A 144 23.48 -15.25 10.57
N VAL A 145 23.09 -16.08 9.62
CA VAL A 145 22.96 -15.70 8.20
C VAL A 145 21.51 -15.87 7.80
N ALA A 146 20.91 -14.81 7.28
CA ALA A 146 19.57 -14.85 6.72
C ALA A 146 19.55 -14.35 5.28
N GLY A 147 18.67 -14.91 4.47
CA GLY A 147 18.59 -14.55 3.07
C GLY A 147 17.66 -15.41 2.24
N THR A 148 17.60 -15.06 0.96
CA THR A 148 16.86 -15.77 -0.08
C THR A 148 17.78 -16.79 -0.77
N ALA A 149 17.26 -17.43 -1.81
CA ALA A 149 18.08 -18.26 -2.70
C ALA A 149 19.14 -17.45 -3.47
N THR A 150 18.89 -16.16 -3.71
CA THR A 150 19.73 -15.30 -4.56
C THR A 150 20.69 -14.41 -3.79
N GLY A 151 20.51 -14.24 -2.48
CA GLY A 151 21.37 -13.35 -1.70
C GLY A 151 21.12 -13.40 -0.19
N ILE A 152 21.96 -12.66 0.54
CA ILE A 152 21.87 -12.46 1.99
C ILE A 152 21.08 -11.18 2.25
N THR A 153 20.14 -11.22 3.20
CA THR A 153 19.38 -10.05 3.65
C THR A 153 19.86 -9.53 5.00
N ALA A 154 20.40 -10.40 5.86
CA ALA A 154 21.03 -10.01 7.11
C ALA A 154 22.16 -10.96 7.48
N LEU A 155 23.19 -10.39 8.12
CA LEU A 155 24.32 -11.11 8.69
C LEU A 155 24.61 -10.50 10.07
N GLN A 156 24.67 -11.34 11.10
CA GLN A 156 25.15 -10.97 12.43
C GLN A 156 26.26 -11.93 12.82
N MET A 157 27.34 -11.41 13.39
CA MET A 157 28.50 -12.20 13.82
C MET A 157 28.92 -11.73 15.20
N ASP A 158 29.23 -12.68 16.08
CA ASP A 158 29.88 -12.46 17.36
C ASP A 158 31.13 -13.36 17.42
N ILE A 159 32.30 -12.74 17.55
CA ILE A 159 33.60 -13.41 17.48
C ILE A 159 34.24 -13.30 18.86
N LYS A 160 34.53 -14.44 19.47
CA LYS A 160 35.10 -14.51 20.83
C LYS A 160 36.62 -14.70 20.83
N VAL A 161 37.20 -15.13 19.71
CA VAL A 161 38.63 -15.42 19.56
C VAL A 161 39.30 -14.58 18.47
N SER A 162 40.63 -14.51 18.52
CA SER A 162 41.43 -13.94 17.44
C SER A 162 41.74 -14.99 16.37
N GLY A 163 42.20 -14.59 15.18
CA GLY A 163 42.69 -15.56 14.18
C GLY A 163 41.64 -16.11 13.19
N VAL A 164 40.41 -15.58 13.18
CA VAL A 164 39.42 -15.89 12.13
C VAL A 164 39.87 -15.28 10.81
N THR A 165 40.39 -16.12 9.90
CA THR A 165 40.89 -15.67 8.59
C THR A 165 39.75 -15.50 7.58
N MET A 166 40.02 -14.75 6.51
CA MET A 166 39.08 -14.60 5.38
C MET A 166 38.73 -15.94 4.72
N GLU A 167 39.64 -16.91 4.76
CA GLU A 167 39.41 -18.26 4.23
C GLU A 167 38.41 -19.03 5.08
N ILE A 168 38.57 -18.99 6.41
CA ILE A 168 37.62 -19.58 7.37
C ILE A 168 36.24 -18.97 7.17
N MET A 169 36.16 -17.64 7.06
CA MET A 169 34.91 -16.93 6.79
C MET A 169 34.24 -17.36 5.48
N ARG A 170 35.02 -17.54 4.41
CA ARG A 170 34.49 -17.97 3.11
C ARG A 170 33.91 -19.39 3.20
N ASN A 171 34.62 -20.31 3.87
CA ASN A 171 34.14 -21.68 4.10
C ASN A 171 32.85 -21.67 4.94
N ALA A 172 32.84 -20.87 6.00
CA ALA A 172 31.71 -20.77 6.90
C ALA A 172 30.46 -20.22 6.20
N LEU A 173 30.61 -19.17 5.38
CA LEU A 173 29.51 -18.60 4.61
C LEU A 173 28.99 -19.53 3.51
N GLU A 174 29.86 -20.31 2.86
CA GLU A 174 29.42 -21.30 1.86
C GLU A 174 28.64 -22.45 2.51
N GLN A 175 29.09 -22.92 3.68
CA GLN A 175 28.35 -23.92 4.45
C GLN A 175 26.99 -23.37 4.93
N ALA A 176 26.97 -22.11 5.39
CA ALA A 176 25.74 -21.42 5.76
C ALA A 176 24.78 -21.25 4.57
N ARG A 177 25.31 -20.97 3.37
CA ARG A 177 24.50 -20.88 2.15
C ARG A 177 23.82 -22.21 1.85
N LYS A 178 24.55 -23.32 1.91
CA LYS A 178 24.00 -24.66 1.66
C LYS A 178 22.89 -25.01 2.67
N GLY A 179 23.12 -24.80 3.96
CA GLY A 179 22.11 -25.09 4.97
C GLY A 179 20.90 -24.14 4.90
N ARG A 180 21.10 -22.85 4.60
CA ARG A 180 20.00 -21.92 4.34
C ARG A 180 19.12 -22.35 3.16
N LEU A 181 19.73 -22.81 2.07
CA LEU A 181 18.99 -23.33 0.91
C LEU A 181 18.21 -24.60 1.26
N HIS A 182 18.79 -25.48 2.08
CA HIS A 182 18.08 -26.65 2.58
C HIS A 182 16.84 -26.28 3.43
N ILE A 183 16.96 -25.29 4.31
CA ILE A 183 15.82 -24.80 5.10
C ILE A 183 14.76 -24.17 4.19
N LEU A 184 15.16 -23.39 3.18
CA LEU A 184 14.24 -22.81 2.19
C LEU A 184 13.47 -23.89 1.42
N GLU A 185 14.12 -24.98 1.03
CA GLU A 185 13.47 -26.12 0.37
C GLU A 185 12.39 -26.72 1.28
N LYS A 186 12.68 -26.93 2.57
CA LYS A 186 11.69 -27.40 3.55
C LYS A 186 10.54 -26.43 3.79
N MET A 187 10.80 -25.13 3.79
CA MET A 187 9.74 -24.13 3.83
C MET A 187 8.84 -24.20 2.59
N GLN A 188 9.44 -24.37 1.40
CA GLN A 188 8.70 -24.46 0.12
C GLN A 188 7.84 -25.71 0.01
N GLU A 189 8.25 -26.83 0.61
CA GLU A 189 7.42 -28.04 0.74
C GLU A 189 6.09 -27.74 1.47
N THR A 190 6.09 -26.76 2.38
CA THR A 190 4.90 -26.34 3.14
C THR A 190 4.09 -25.26 2.43
N LEU A 191 4.77 -24.20 1.97
CA LEU A 191 4.14 -23.07 1.28
C LEU A 191 5.11 -22.47 0.26
N ALA A 192 4.95 -22.87 -1.00
CA ALA A 192 5.86 -22.47 -2.08
C ALA A 192 5.76 -20.98 -2.46
N GLN A 193 4.57 -20.40 -2.36
CA GLN A 193 4.30 -19.00 -2.73
C GLN A 193 3.29 -18.37 -1.77
N SER A 194 3.28 -17.04 -1.69
CA SER A 194 2.25 -16.30 -0.95
C SER A 194 0.85 -16.65 -1.44
N ARG A 195 -0.12 -16.65 -0.52
CA ARG A 195 -1.53 -16.78 -0.92
C ARG A 195 -1.94 -15.58 -1.77
N ASN A 196 -2.84 -15.81 -2.72
CA ASN A 196 -3.34 -14.76 -3.62
C ASN A 196 -4.25 -13.76 -2.90
N ASP A 197 -4.94 -14.20 -1.86
CA ASP A 197 -5.89 -13.40 -1.10
C ASP A 197 -5.49 -13.31 0.37
N VAL A 198 -5.80 -12.16 0.98
CA VAL A 198 -5.71 -11.96 2.42
C VAL A 198 -6.88 -12.65 3.14
N SER A 199 -6.70 -12.91 4.44
CA SER A 199 -7.76 -13.50 5.28
C SER A 199 -9.07 -12.72 5.20
N ARG A 200 -10.22 -13.42 5.21
CA ARG A 200 -11.56 -12.81 5.29
C ARG A 200 -11.79 -11.95 6.53
N HIS A 201 -10.98 -12.15 7.58
CA HIS A 201 -11.05 -11.38 8.81
C HIS A 201 -10.09 -10.19 8.82
N ALA A 202 -9.18 -10.12 7.85
CA ALA A 202 -8.36 -8.94 7.64
C ALA A 202 -9.21 -7.85 6.96
N PRO A 203 -8.96 -6.56 7.25
CA PRO A 203 -9.57 -5.49 6.47
C PRO A 203 -9.16 -5.67 5.01
N ARG A 204 -10.07 -5.46 4.07
CA ARG A 204 -9.76 -5.34 2.65
C ARG A 204 -9.51 -3.88 2.33
N ILE A 205 -8.35 -3.58 1.79
CA ILE A 205 -7.97 -2.24 1.36
C ILE A 205 -8.09 -2.18 -0.16
N VAL A 206 -8.94 -1.28 -0.64
CA VAL A 206 -9.07 -0.96 -2.06
C VAL A 206 -8.47 0.42 -2.27
N THR A 207 -7.43 0.48 -3.10
CA THR A 207 -6.78 1.73 -3.47
C THR A 207 -7.38 2.25 -4.78
N ILE A 208 -7.87 3.48 -4.75
CA ILE A 208 -8.30 4.22 -5.95
C ILE A 208 -7.42 5.46 -6.12
N ARG A 209 -7.33 5.97 -7.35
CA ARG A 209 -6.58 7.18 -7.65
C ARG A 209 -7.52 8.29 -8.12
N ILE A 210 -7.41 9.45 -7.47
CA ILE A 210 -8.18 10.65 -7.78
C ILE A 210 -7.25 11.77 -8.27
N PRO A 211 -7.76 12.75 -9.02
CA PRO A 211 -6.99 13.95 -9.37
C PRO A 211 -6.58 14.73 -8.10
N VAL A 212 -5.34 15.23 -8.07
CA VAL A 212 -4.75 15.91 -6.89
C VAL A 212 -5.54 17.19 -6.52
N ASP A 213 -6.09 17.87 -7.52
CA ASP A 213 -6.97 19.04 -7.33
C ASP A 213 -8.28 18.69 -6.60
N LYS A 214 -8.71 17.43 -6.67
CA LYS A 214 -9.97 16.93 -6.09
C LYS A 214 -9.83 16.35 -4.69
N ILE A 215 -8.62 16.26 -4.15
CA ILE A 215 -8.38 15.82 -2.76
C ILE A 215 -9.17 16.70 -1.77
N ARG A 216 -9.22 18.01 -2.02
CA ARG A 216 -9.94 18.98 -1.16
C ARG A 216 -11.45 18.74 -1.15
N ASP A 217 -12.01 18.29 -2.26
CA ASP A 217 -13.45 18.02 -2.40
C ASP A 217 -13.84 16.76 -1.60
N VAL A 218 -12.97 15.74 -1.59
CA VAL A 218 -13.17 14.50 -0.82
C VAL A 218 -13.04 14.73 0.69
N ILE A 219 -12.03 15.49 1.13
CA ILE A 219 -11.83 15.81 2.55
C ILE A 219 -12.92 16.77 3.04
N GLY A 220 -13.23 17.79 2.24
CA GLY A 220 -14.15 18.87 2.58
C GLY A 220 -13.61 19.81 3.66
N PRO A 221 -14.32 20.92 3.96
CA PRO A 221 -13.88 21.91 4.94
C PRO A 221 -13.75 21.28 6.35
N GLY A 222 -12.51 21.25 6.86
CA GLY A 222 -12.20 20.67 8.17
C GLY A 222 -12.39 19.15 8.28
N GLY A 223 -12.35 18.42 7.15
CA GLY A 223 -12.53 16.97 7.13
C GLY A 223 -13.98 16.50 7.33
N LYS A 224 -14.96 17.42 7.22
CA LYS A 224 -16.38 17.08 7.44
C LYS A 224 -16.91 16.06 6.42
N MET A 225 -16.48 16.17 5.16
CA MET A 225 -17.01 15.32 4.10
C MET A 225 -16.51 13.90 4.26
N ILE A 226 -15.19 13.70 4.40
CA ILE A 226 -14.60 12.39 4.64
C ILE A 226 -15.13 11.73 5.91
N ARG A 227 -15.32 12.48 7.00
CA ARG A 227 -15.95 11.97 8.23
C ARG A 227 -17.39 11.52 8.01
N SER A 228 -18.17 12.25 7.22
CA SER A 228 -19.55 11.84 6.88
C SER A 228 -19.57 10.55 6.06
N ILE A 229 -18.62 10.37 5.12
CA ILE A 229 -18.51 9.13 4.34
C ILE A 229 -18.17 7.96 5.28
N ILE A 230 -17.18 8.14 6.16
CA ILE A 230 -16.77 7.16 7.17
C ILE A 230 -17.95 6.77 8.08
N GLU A 231 -18.69 7.75 8.60
CA GLU A 231 -19.84 7.50 9.50
C GLU A 231 -20.99 6.76 8.79
N ARG A 232 -21.27 7.09 7.53
CA ARG A 232 -22.35 6.46 6.75
C ARG A 232 -22.02 5.04 6.28
N THR A 233 -20.74 4.75 6.05
CA THR A 233 -20.30 3.49 5.43
C THR A 233 -19.58 2.57 6.40
N GLY A 234 -19.12 3.06 7.55
CA GLY A 234 -18.36 2.30 8.53
C GLY A 234 -16.96 1.89 8.07
N VAL A 235 -16.48 2.43 6.94
CA VAL A 235 -15.15 2.12 6.39
C VAL A 235 -14.11 3.09 6.94
N LYS A 236 -12.84 2.71 6.93
CA LYS A 236 -11.73 3.66 7.12
C LYS A 236 -11.27 4.18 5.76
N ILE A 237 -11.02 5.47 5.66
CA ILE A 237 -10.55 6.12 4.44
C ILE A 237 -9.28 6.87 4.80
N ASP A 238 -8.23 6.62 4.04
CA ASP A 238 -6.96 7.29 4.13
C ASP A 238 -6.63 7.92 2.77
N VAL A 239 -6.23 9.20 2.78
CA VAL A 239 -6.07 10.03 1.57
C VAL A 239 -4.67 10.60 1.55
N GLU A 240 -3.92 10.23 0.52
CA GLU A 240 -2.55 10.67 0.29
C GLU A 240 -2.50 11.93 -0.56
N ASP A 241 -1.47 12.74 -0.35
CA ASP A 241 -1.24 14.00 -1.07
C ASP A 241 -0.98 13.80 -2.59
N ASP A 242 -0.66 12.58 -3.01
CA ASP A 242 -0.45 12.21 -4.42
C ASP A 242 -1.74 11.79 -5.16
N GLY A 243 -2.87 11.83 -4.46
CA GLY A 243 -4.19 11.47 -4.98
C GLY A 243 -4.54 9.99 -4.81
N ARG A 244 -3.76 9.18 -4.08
CA ARG A 244 -4.19 7.84 -3.68
C ARG A 244 -5.20 7.91 -2.53
N VAL A 245 -6.26 7.13 -2.63
CA VAL A 245 -7.26 6.96 -1.58
C VAL A 245 -7.39 5.49 -1.25
N ASN A 246 -7.03 5.12 -0.02
CA ASN A 246 -7.11 3.78 0.51
C ASN A 246 -8.40 3.62 1.31
N VAL A 247 -9.32 2.80 0.82
CA VAL A 247 -10.58 2.48 1.50
C VAL A 247 -10.46 1.11 2.14
N ALA A 248 -10.46 1.05 3.48
CA ALA A 248 -10.33 -0.17 4.25
C ALA A 248 -11.66 -0.57 4.90
N SER A 249 -12.12 -1.80 4.64
CA SER A 249 -13.31 -2.36 5.29
C SER A 249 -13.25 -3.89 5.39
N ALA A 250 -13.89 -4.46 6.41
CA ALA A 250 -14.11 -5.91 6.48
C ALA A 250 -15.26 -6.38 5.56
N ASP A 251 -16.14 -5.47 5.14
CA ASP A 251 -17.28 -5.74 4.26
C ASP A 251 -17.08 -5.09 2.88
N GLU A 252 -17.11 -5.92 1.85
CA GLU A 252 -16.95 -5.52 0.45
C GLU A 252 -18.06 -4.59 -0.02
N ALA A 253 -19.31 -4.80 0.45
CA ALA A 253 -20.43 -3.95 0.07
C ALA A 253 -20.28 -2.53 0.63
N SER A 254 -19.75 -2.41 1.85
CA SER A 254 -19.47 -1.12 2.49
C SER A 254 -18.32 -0.39 1.81
N ALA A 255 -17.25 -1.10 1.43
CA ALA A 255 -16.15 -0.53 0.64
C ALA A 255 -16.62 -0.03 -0.73
N ALA A 256 -17.42 -0.81 -1.46
CA ALA A 256 -17.96 -0.42 -2.76
C ALA A 256 -18.83 0.84 -2.68
N LYS A 257 -19.66 0.98 -1.63
CA LYS A 257 -20.46 2.20 -1.40
C LYS A 257 -19.57 3.43 -1.17
N ALA A 258 -18.53 3.31 -0.35
CA ALA A 258 -17.62 4.42 -0.09
C ALA A 258 -16.86 4.84 -1.36
N ILE A 259 -16.38 3.86 -2.15
CA ILE A 259 -15.73 4.12 -3.44
C ILE A 259 -16.69 4.83 -4.40
N GLY A 260 -17.95 4.38 -4.49
CA GLY A 260 -18.97 5.04 -5.33
C GLY A 260 -19.16 6.50 -4.97
N ILE A 261 -19.26 6.82 -3.67
CA ILE A 261 -19.38 8.21 -3.19
C ILE A 261 -18.13 9.02 -3.56
N ILE A 262 -16.92 8.49 -3.37
CA ILE A 262 -15.68 9.18 -3.71
C ILE A 262 -15.59 9.42 -5.23
N GLN A 263 -15.96 8.42 -6.04
CA GLN A 263 -15.96 8.54 -7.49
C GLN A 263 -16.96 9.58 -7.97
N GLU A 264 -18.15 9.67 -7.37
CA GLU A 264 -19.13 10.72 -7.68
C GLU A 264 -18.61 12.13 -7.35
N LEU A 265 -17.91 12.29 -6.22
CA LEU A 265 -17.34 13.59 -5.80
C LEU A 265 -16.15 14.02 -6.66
N THR A 266 -15.37 13.05 -7.13
CA THR A 266 -14.16 13.27 -7.92
C THR A 266 -14.41 13.15 -9.42
N ALA A 267 -15.65 12.88 -9.83
CA ALA A 267 -16.02 12.75 -11.22
C ALA A 267 -15.70 14.05 -11.96
N THR A 268 -14.89 13.92 -13.00
CA THR A 268 -14.58 15.02 -13.91
C THR A 268 -15.43 14.91 -15.17
N PRO A 269 -15.91 16.04 -15.70
CA PRO A 269 -16.64 16.04 -16.96
C PRO A 269 -15.69 15.64 -18.09
N GLU A 270 -16.10 14.67 -18.90
CA GLU A 270 -15.35 14.22 -20.08
C GLU A 270 -15.86 14.95 -21.33
N LEU A 271 -14.93 15.38 -22.17
CA LEU A 271 -15.26 15.99 -23.46
C LEU A 271 -16.07 15.00 -24.32
N ASN A 272 -17.12 15.49 -24.98
CA ASN A 272 -18.08 14.73 -25.77
C ASN A 272 -18.99 13.75 -25.04
N LYS A 273 -18.93 13.66 -23.70
CA LYS A 273 -19.86 12.83 -22.92
C LYS A 273 -21.18 13.57 -22.71
N THR A 274 -22.26 12.78 -22.60
CA THR A 274 -23.62 13.29 -22.41
C THR A 274 -24.00 13.11 -20.95
N TYR A 275 -24.51 14.18 -20.32
CA TYR A 275 -24.92 14.20 -18.93
C TYR A 275 -26.36 14.68 -18.79
N MET A 276 -27.07 14.14 -17.81
CA MET A 276 -28.35 14.66 -17.37
C MET A 276 -28.08 15.71 -16.30
N GLY A 277 -28.23 16.99 -16.64
CA GLY A 277 -27.92 18.09 -15.74
C GLY A 277 -29.17 18.83 -15.28
N LYS A 278 -29.11 19.45 -14.10
CA LYS A 278 -30.20 20.28 -13.55
C LYS A 278 -29.91 21.76 -13.77
N VAL A 279 -30.88 22.51 -14.28
CA VAL A 279 -30.74 23.96 -14.46
C VAL A 279 -30.70 24.63 -13.09
N GLN A 280 -29.55 25.20 -12.72
CA GLN A 280 -29.34 25.94 -11.47
C GLN A 280 -29.78 27.39 -11.61
N ARG A 281 -29.35 28.05 -12.69
CA ARG A 281 -29.62 29.47 -12.92
C ARG A 281 -29.70 29.81 -14.40
N ILE A 282 -30.63 30.69 -14.75
CA ILE A 282 -30.75 31.21 -16.12
C ILE A 282 -30.22 32.64 -16.19
N THR A 283 -29.48 32.96 -17.24
CA THR A 283 -29.02 34.33 -17.57
C THR A 283 -29.40 34.69 -19.00
N ASP A 284 -29.24 35.96 -19.37
CA ASP A 284 -29.64 36.46 -20.69
C ASP A 284 -28.84 35.84 -21.85
N PHE A 285 -27.64 35.31 -21.56
CA PHE A 285 -26.73 34.72 -22.55
C PHE A 285 -26.66 33.18 -22.48
N GLY A 286 -27.36 32.54 -21.54
CA GLY A 286 -27.34 31.08 -21.39
C GLY A 286 -27.92 30.56 -20.09
N ALA A 287 -27.70 29.29 -19.81
CA ALA A 287 -28.09 28.64 -18.57
C ALA A 287 -26.90 27.94 -17.92
N PHE A 288 -26.79 28.07 -16.59
CA PHE A 288 -25.87 27.27 -15.78
C PHE A 288 -26.57 25.98 -15.39
N ILE A 289 -25.99 24.87 -15.81
CA ILE A 289 -26.53 23.52 -15.61
C ILE A 289 -25.51 22.74 -14.80
N GLU A 290 -25.93 22.26 -13.63
CA GLU A 290 -25.13 21.37 -12.81
C GLU A 290 -25.19 19.97 -13.44
N ILE A 291 -24.04 19.50 -13.92
CA ILE A 291 -23.92 18.19 -14.59
C ILE A 291 -23.41 17.09 -13.65
N MET A 292 -22.71 17.49 -12.59
CA MET A 292 -22.19 16.65 -11.52
C MET A 292 -22.15 17.49 -10.24
N ALA A 293 -22.11 16.85 -9.07
CA ALA A 293 -22.06 17.55 -7.79
C ALA A 293 -20.92 18.58 -7.75
N GLY A 294 -21.26 19.87 -7.72
CA GLY A 294 -20.29 20.97 -7.68
C GLY A 294 -19.61 21.30 -9.01
N VAL A 295 -20.06 20.74 -10.14
CA VAL A 295 -19.57 21.06 -11.48
C VAL A 295 -20.68 21.68 -12.32
N ASP A 296 -20.56 22.99 -12.54
CA ASP A 296 -21.45 23.76 -13.39
C ASP A 296 -20.91 23.87 -14.81
N GLY A 297 -21.76 23.60 -15.79
CA GLY A 297 -21.49 23.90 -17.20
C GLY A 297 -22.36 25.03 -17.71
N LEU A 298 -21.79 25.85 -18.59
CA LEU A 298 -22.52 26.92 -19.29
C LEU A 298 -23.09 26.38 -20.59
N LEU A 299 -24.42 26.36 -20.70
CA LEU A 299 -25.13 26.19 -21.96
C LEU A 299 -25.40 27.57 -22.56
N HIS A 300 -24.62 27.94 -23.57
CA HIS A 300 -24.79 29.23 -24.25
C HIS A 300 -26.07 29.22 -25.10
N VAL A 301 -26.72 30.38 -25.26
CA VAL A 301 -27.98 30.51 -26.02
C VAL A 301 -27.92 29.95 -27.45
N SER A 302 -26.75 30.02 -28.10
CA SER A 302 -26.53 29.48 -29.45
C SER A 302 -26.49 27.94 -29.52
N GLU A 303 -26.33 27.28 -28.38
CA GLU A 303 -26.16 25.83 -28.26
C GLU A 303 -27.41 25.13 -27.68
N ILE A 304 -28.50 25.87 -27.46
CA ILE A 304 -29.77 25.35 -26.91
C ILE A 304 -30.56 24.57 -27.98
N ALA A 305 -30.70 25.13 -29.18
CA ALA A 305 -31.51 24.55 -30.26
C ALA A 305 -30.98 24.92 -31.66
N HIS A 306 -31.46 24.25 -32.71
CA HIS A 306 -31.09 24.54 -34.11
C HIS A 306 -31.74 25.81 -34.67
N TYR A 307 -32.81 26.32 -34.03
CA TYR A 307 -33.48 27.57 -34.38
C TYR A 307 -32.99 28.73 -33.49
N ARG A 308 -33.24 29.97 -33.93
CA ARG A 308 -32.86 31.16 -33.18
C ARG A 308 -33.77 31.34 -31.96
N VAL A 309 -33.24 31.01 -30.79
CA VAL A 309 -33.89 31.24 -29.49
C VAL A 309 -33.87 32.74 -29.19
N LYS A 310 -35.03 33.34 -28.89
CA LYS A 310 -35.16 34.76 -28.52
C LYS A 310 -34.84 34.98 -27.04
N GLU A 311 -35.41 34.17 -26.16
CA GLU A 311 -35.12 34.17 -24.73
C GLU A 311 -34.83 32.76 -24.21
N VAL A 312 -33.81 32.62 -23.37
CA VAL A 312 -33.43 31.33 -22.77
C VAL A 312 -34.56 30.75 -21.91
N ARG A 313 -35.37 31.62 -21.30
CA ARG A 313 -36.51 31.28 -20.43
C ARG A 313 -37.68 30.62 -21.15
N ASP A 314 -37.73 30.74 -22.47
CA ASP A 314 -38.76 30.07 -23.29
C ASP A 314 -38.50 28.56 -23.40
N GLU A 315 -37.24 28.15 -23.28
CA GLU A 315 -36.78 26.78 -23.54
C GLU A 315 -36.34 26.02 -22.29
N LEU A 316 -35.96 26.73 -21.23
CA LEU A 316 -35.41 26.16 -20.00
C LEU A 316 -36.07 26.85 -18.80
N LYS A 317 -36.42 26.06 -17.78
CA LYS A 317 -36.83 26.57 -16.47
C LYS A 317 -35.81 26.20 -15.42
N GLU A 318 -35.67 27.06 -14.41
CA GLU A 318 -34.85 26.74 -13.24
C GLU A 318 -35.42 25.48 -12.57
N GLY A 319 -34.54 24.51 -12.30
CA GLY A 319 -34.89 23.21 -11.76
C GLY A 319 -35.16 22.10 -12.78
N ASP A 320 -35.26 22.40 -14.09
CA ASP A 320 -35.47 21.37 -15.12
C ASP A 320 -34.25 20.45 -15.26
N GLN A 321 -34.53 19.17 -15.56
CA GLN A 321 -33.50 18.20 -15.93
C GLN A 321 -33.38 18.13 -17.46
N VAL A 322 -32.19 18.40 -17.98
CA VAL A 322 -31.91 18.44 -19.42
C VAL A 322 -30.67 17.63 -19.76
N MET A 323 -30.77 16.87 -20.85
CA MET A 323 -29.65 16.16 -21.47
C MET A 323 -28.77 17.14 -22.21
N VAL A 324 -27.48 17.18 -21.87
CA VAL A 324 -26.49 18.10 -22.44
C VAL A 324 -25.18 17.37 -22.72
N LYS A 325 -24.52 17.74 -23.82
CA LYS A 325 -23.22 17.19 -24.21
C LYS A 325 -22.12 18.20 -23.87
N VAL A 326 -21.02 17.74 -23.28
CA VAL A 326 -19.83 18.57 -23.08
C VAL A 326 -19.13 18.78 -24.43
N ILE A 327 -19.06 20.03 -24.89
CA ILE A 327 -18.44 20.38 -26.18
C ILE A 327 -17.02 20.88 -26.02
N ASN A 328 -16.70 21.50 -24.87
CA ASN A 328 -15.38 22.03 -24.61
C ASN A 328 -15.15 22.15 -23.09
N ILE A 329 -13.90 21.98 -22.67
CA ILE A 329 -13.43 22.20 -21.31
C ILE A 329 -12.25 23.17 -21.43
N ASP A 330 -12.44 24.41 -21.01
CA ASP A 330 -11.37 25.41 -21.04
C ASP A 330 -10.26 25.03 -20.04
N PRO A 331 -8.99 25.45 -20.25
CA PRO A 331 -7.88 25.22 -19.31
C PRO A 331 -8.10 25.79 -17.90
N SER A 332 -9.08 26.70 -17.76
CA SER A 332 -9.52 27.27 -16.49
C SER A 332 -10.57 26.43 -15.75
N GLY A 333 -10.94 25.26 -16.29
CA GLY A 333 -11.95 24.36 -15.72
C GLY A 333 -13.39 24.70 -16.09
N LYS A 334 -13.64 25.72 -16.93
CA LYS A 334 -14.99 26.07 -17.38
C LYS A 334 -15.50 25.09 -18.42
N VAL A 335 -16.64 24.47 -18.14
CA VAL A 335 -17.28 23.47 -19.02
C VAL A 335 -18.30 24.17 -19.91
N ARG A 336 -18.19 23.97 -21.24
CA ARG A 336 -19.19 24.41 -22.21
C ARG A 336 -20.07 23.24 -22.61
N LEU A 337 -21.37 23.47 -22.57
CA LEU A 337 -22.40 22.48 -22.85
C LEU A 337 -23.13 22.80 -24.15
N SER A 338 -23.62 21.77 -24.83
CA SER A 338 -24.51 21.89 -25.98
C SER A 338 -25.65 20.89 -25.90
N ARG A 339 -26.87 21.39 -26.09
CA ARG A 339 -28.08 20.59 -26.27
C ARG A 339 -28.33 20.34 -27.76
N LYS A 340 -27.95 21.28 -28.62
CA LYS A 340 -27.99 21.19 -30.08
C LYS A 340 -27.24 19.97 -30.62
N ALA A 341 -26.10 19.62 -30.01
CA ALA A 341 -25.30 18.46 -30.41
C ALA A 341 -26.00 17.09 -30.21
N LEU A 342 -27.12 17.05 -29.47
CA LEU A 342 -27.94 15.85 -29.22
C LEU A 342 -29.24 15.83 -30.02
N ILE A 343 -29.66 16.97 -30.56
CA ILE A 343 -30.86 17.10 -31.38
C ILE A 343 -30.44 16.82 -32.82
N ALA A 344 -31.03 15.80 -33.45
CA ALA A 344 -30.78 15.49 -34.85
C ALA A 344 -30.99 16.75 -35.72
N PRO A 345 -30.07 17.07 -36.64
CA PRO A 345 -30.23 18.25 -37.48
C PRO A 345 -31.53 18.14 -38.26
N PRO A 346 -32.34 19.21 -38.36
CA PRO A 346 -33.45 19.22 -39.29
C PRO A 346 -32.90 18.99 -40.71
N GLU A 347 -33.53 18.11 -41.48
CA GLU A 347 -33.13 17.80 -42.86
C GLU A 347 -32.98 19.11 -43.66
N GLY A 348 -31.74 19.45 -44.05
CA GLY A 348 -31.48 20.54 -44.99
C GLY A 348 -30.35 21.53 -44.69
N ALA A 349 -29.65 21.47 -43.55
CA ALA A 349 -28.56 22.41 -43.26
C ALA A 349 -27.15 21.85 -43.57
N GLN A 350 -26.86 21.55 -44.83
CA GLN A 350 -25.48 21.54 -45.33
C GLN A 350 -25.10 22.99 -45.69
N GLY A 351 -24.31 23.64 -44.84
CA GLY A 351 -24.00 25.07 -44.99
C GLY A 351 -22.59 25.45 -44.55
N LYS A 352 -21.63 25.21 -45.47
CA LYS A 352 -20.30 25.85 -45.66
C LYS A 352 -19.22 25.71 -44.55
N PRO A 353 -17.97 25.32 -44.91
CA PRO A 353 -16.82 25.38 -44.01
C PRO A 353 -16.52 26.82 -43.61
N ALA A 354 -16.25 27.06 -42.33
CA ALA A 354 -15.77 28.35 -41.85
C ALA A 354 -14.38 28.65 -42.40
N GLU A 355 -14.25 29.76 -43.14
CA GLU A 355 -12.97 30.34 -43.53
C GLU A 355 -12.18 30.74 -42.28
N VAL A 356 -10.92 30.28 -42.24
CA VAL A 356 -9.92 30.67 -41.26
C VAL A 356 -9.52 32.11 -41.52
N GLY A 357 -10.02 33.04 -40.71
CA GLY A 357 -9.53 34.42 -40.68
C GLY A 357 -8.08 34.45 -40.15
N LYS A 358 -7.12 34.59 -41.06
CA LYS A 358 -5.77 35.06 -40.73
C LYS A 358 -5.86 36.51 -40.27
N GLY A 359 -5.59 36.78 -39.00
CA GLY A 359 -5.27 38.12 -38.49
C GLY A 359 -3.76 38.28 -38.37
N GLU A 360 -3.17 39.05 -39.29
CA GLU A 360 -1.82 39.63 -39.17
C GLU A 360 -1.88 40.98 -38.46
N GLY A 361 -0.85 41.27 -37.64
CA GLY A 361 -0.39 42.61 -37.23
C GLY A 361 -1.16 43.23 -36.06
N ARG A 362 -0.52 43.69 -34.98
CA ARG A 362 0.78 44.36 -34.86
C ARG A 362 1.26 44.36 -33.41
#